data_AF-A0A431UR89-F1
#
_entry.id   AF-A0A431UR89-F1
#
_cell.length_a   1.000
_cell.length_b   1.000
_cell.length_c   1.000
_cell.angle_alpha   90.00
_cell.angle_beta   90.00
_cell.angle_gamma   90.00
#
_symmetry.space_group_name_H-M   'P 1'
#
loop_
_entity.id
_entity.type
_entity.pdbx_description
1 polymer ?
#
loop_
_entity_poly.entity_id
_entity_poly.type
_entity_poly.pdbx_seq_one_letter_code
_entity_poly.pdbx_strand_id
1 'polypeptide(L)'
;MNNVLLSIEEITTILDTDFIPLEPIVTGLRLKKQVGTKDNIEDVERRIGVKFPADFVDLILNYDFGDFSILGVHFGSNTDYLEKLISYQEDLSNEDVNSLSNQFLCIAMGDYFTFIMDVNCGNIYVYGSETPFNKKIKVAESFTNLIQALGTAYFHRSQNTQSEFLDIVINSFDSDSIEVWKEIVK
;
A
#
# COMPACT_ATOMS: atom_id res chain seq x y z
N MET A 1 -23.95 11.05 3.52
CA MET A 1 -22.69 10.41 3.92
C MET A 1 -21.74 10.54 2.74
N ASN A 2 -20.49 10.90 3.01
CA ASN A 2 -19.52 11.19 1.96
C ASN A 2 -19.12 9.86 1.29
N ASN A 3 -19.60 9.60 0.08
CA ASN A 3 -19.22 8.45 -0.74
C ASN A 3 -17.85 8.68 -1.40
N VAL A 4 -16.85 9.07 -0.61
CA VAL A 4 -15.51 9.36 -1.09
C VAL A 4 -14.48 8.82 -0.11
N LEU A 5 -13.32 8.44 -0.66
CA LEU A 5 -12.19 8.03 0.14
C LEU A 5 -11.68 9.20 0.99
N LEU A 6 -11.24 8.87 2.21
CA LEU A 6 -10.58 9.82 3.09
C LEU A 6 -9.27 10.33 2.47
N SER A 7 -8.94 11.58 2.72
CA SER A 7 -7.63 12.15 2.42
C SER A 7 -6.54 11.55 3.30
N ILE A 8 -5.28 11.65 2.86
CA ILE A 8 -4.13 11.19 3.65
C ILE A 8 -4.07 11.92 5.00
N GLU A 9 -4.42 13.20 5.07
CA GLU A 9 -4.43 13.96 6.32
C GLU A 9 -5.50 13.49 7.31
N GLU A 10 -6.71 13.19 6.82
CA GLU A 10 -7.77 12.59 7.64
C GLU A 10 -7.33 11.22 8.17
N ILE A 11 -6.73 10.39 7.32
CA ILE A 11 -6.22 9.07 7.70
C ILE A 11 -5.14 9.18 8.76
N THR A 12 -4.13 10.03 8.56
CA THR A 12 -3.08 10.25 9.56
C THR A 12 -3.68 10.70 10.89
N THR A 13 -4.66 11.60 10.89
CA THR A 13 -5.32 12.09 12.11
C THR A 13 -6.08 10.98 12.85
N ILE A 14 -6.79 10.13 12.12
CA ILE A 14 -7.52 8.98 12.67
C ILE A 14 -6.54 7.98 13.28
N LEU A 15 -5.52 7.58 12.53
CA LEU A 15 -4.52 6.63 13.00
C LEU A 15 -3.74 7.17 14.20
N ASP A 16 -3.40 8.46 14.21
CA ASP A 16 -2.74 9.09 15.36
C ASP A 16 -3.65 9.07 16.60
N THR A 17 -4.94 9.37 16.44
CA THR A 17 -5.91 9.35 17.54
C THR A 17 -6.00 7.96 18.18
N ASP A 18 -6.04 6.92 17.36
CA ASP A 18 -6.21 5.55 17.81
C ASP A 18 -4.91 4.94 18.39
N PHE A 19 -3.76 5.25 17.80
CA PHE A 19 -2.52 4.52 18.08
C PHE A 19 -1.46 5.28 18.86
N ILE A 20 -1.50 6.63 18.94
CA ILE A 20 -0.59 7.37 19.86
C ILE A 20 -0.70 6.87 21.30
N PRO A 21 -1.91 6.63 21.86
CA PRO A 21 -2.05 6.13 23.23
C PRO A 21 -1.44 4.74 23.48
N LEU A 22 -1.18 3.98 22.41
CA LEU A 22 -0.66 2.62 22.48
C LEU A 22 0.86 2.54 22.28
N GLU A 23 1.50 3.61 21.82
CA GLU A 23 2.96 3.67 21.71
C GLU A 23 3.62 3.81 23.11
N PRO A 24 4.77 3.16 23.36
CA PRO A 24 5.57 2.35 22.42
C PRO A 24 5.23 0.84 22.45
N ILE A 25 4.13 0.43 23.08
CA ILE A 25 3.78 -0.99 23.24
C ILE A 25 3.40 -1.61 21.89
N VAL A 26 2.67 -0.86 21.06
CA VAL A 26 2.33 -1.22 19.68
C VAL A 26 2.84 -0.11 18.76
N THR A 27 3.70 -0.45 17.81
CA THR A 27 4.24 0.48 16.80
C THR A 27 3.78 0.08 15.40
N GLY A 28 4.15 0.88 14.41
CA GLY A 28 3.88 0.58 13.01
C GLY A 28 2.44 0.78 12.52
N LEU A 29 1.52 1.27 13.37
CA LEU A 29 0.11 1.48 13.00
C LEU A 29 -0.23 2.94 12.67
N ARG A 30 0.78 3.81 12.58
CA ARG A 30 0.63 5.25 12.26
C ARG A 30 1.37 5.57 10.98
N LEU A 31 0.72 6.32 10.08
CA LEU A 31 1.35 6.89 8.90
C LEU A 31 2.03 8.21 9.30
N LYS A 32 3.27 8.10 9.80
CA LYS A 32 4.00 9.23 10.39
C LYS A 32 4.52 10.15 9.30
N LYS A 33 4.39 11.47 9.48
CA LYS A 33 5.05 12.43 8.58
C LYS A 33 6.57 12.29 8.69
N GLN A 34 7.23 12.39 7.55
CA GLN A 34 8.69 12.46 7.45
C GLN A 34 9.12 13.50 6.43
N VAL A 35 10.43 13.74 6.37
CA VAL A 35 11.07 14.54 5.33
C VAL A 35 12.17 13.71 4.71
N GLY A 36 11.80 12.95 3.68
CA GLY A 36 12.72 12.16 2.87
C GLY A 36 13.58 13.05 1.95
N THR A 37 14.60 12.44 1.35
CA THR A 37 15.45 13.11 0.35
C THR A 37 15.32 12.42 -1.00
N LYS A 38 15.27 13.20 -2.08
CA LYS A 38 15.15 12.69 -3.45
C LYS A 38 16.38 11.89 -3.89
N ASP A 39 17.56 12.26 -3.41
CA ASP A 39 18.83 11.60 -3.74
C ASP A 39 18.79 10.10 -3.38
N ASN A 40 18.24 9.75 -2.21
CA ASN A 40 18.09 8.35 -1.78
C ASN A 40 17.17 7.55 -2.73
N ILE A 41 16.11 8.19 -3.25
CA ILE A 41 15.17 7.55 -4.18
C ILE A 41 15.84 7.28 -5.51
N GLU A 42 16.58 8.25 -6.07
CA GLU A 42 17.28 8.09 -7.34
C GLU A 42 18.32 6.95 -7.29
N ASP A 43 18.97 6.76 -6.14
CA ASP A 43 19.92 5.65 -5.95
C ASP A 43 19.22 4.29 -5.89
N VAL A 44 18.05 4.20 -5.25
CA VAL A 44 17.25 2.97 -5.22
C VAL A 44 16.65 2.65 -6.59
N GLU A 45 16.12 3.64 -7.30
CA GLU A 45 15.66 3.52 -8.69
C GLU A 45 16.78 2.96 -9.59
N ARG A 46 18.02 3.42 -9.40
CA ARG A 46 19.18 2.96 -10.17
C ARG A 46 19.57 1.52 -9.81
N ARG A 47 19.49 1.14 -8.54
CA ARG A 47 19.78 -0.24 -8.07
C ARG A 47 18.74 -1.23 -8.60
N ILE A 48 17.45 -0.87 -8.55
CA ILE A 48 16.35 -1.72 -9.04
C ILE A 48 16.26 -1.68 -10.57
N GLY A 49 16.70 -0.60 -11.21
CA GLY A 49 16.67 -0.42 -12.66
C GLY A 49 15.32 0.06 -13.20
N VAL A 50 14.54 0.79 -12.38
CA VAL A 50 13.21 1.31 -12.73
C VAL A 50 13.07 2.76 -12.25
N LYS A 51 12.20 3.54 -12.89
CA LYS A 51 11.81 4.87 -12.42
C LYS A 51 10.47 4.80 -11.72
N PHE A 52 10.38 5.38 -10.54
CA PHE A 52 9.18 5.37 -9.72
C PHE A 52 8.18 6.44 -10.19
N PRO A 53 6.88 6.15 -10.16
CA PRO A 53 5.84 7.14 -10.41
C PRO A 53 5.94 8.33 -9.44
N ALA A 54 5.69 9.55 -9.93
CA ALA A 54 5.77 10.76 -9.12
C ALA A 54 4.84 10.72 -7.88
N ASP A 55 3.61 10.19 -8.03
CA ASP A 55 2.66 10.01 -6.92
C ASP A 55 3.25 9.15 -5.79
N PHE A 56 3.93 8.06 -6.15
CA PHE A 56 4.60 7.19 -5.18
C PHE A 56 5.75 7.92 -4.49
N VAL A 57 6.62 8.57 -5.27
CA VAL A 57 7.76 9.35 -4.77
C VAL A 57 7.31 10.44 -3.81
N ASP A 58 6.29 11.21 -4.17
CA ASP A 58 5.78 12.30 -3.35
C ASP A 58 5.24 11.78 -2.02
N LEU A 59 4.52 10.65 -2.01
CA LEU A 59 3.97 10.12 -0.76
C LEU A 59 5.06 9.58 0.17
N ILE A 60 6.01 8.80 -0.36
CA ILE A 60 7.09 8.21 0.46
C ILE A 60 8.12 9.25 0.93
N LEU A 61 8.22 10.41 0.27
CA LEU A 61 9.03 11.53 0.77
C LEU A 61 8.39 12.24 1.96
N ASN A 62 7.05 12.24 2.03
CA ASN A 62 6.30 12.98 3.05
C ASN A 62 5.82 12.10 4.20
N TYR A 63 5.77 10.78 4.03
CA TYR A 63 5.32 9.83 5.04
C TYR A 63 6.22 8.61 5.14
N ASP A 64 6.42 8.13 6.37
CA ASP A 64 7.25 6.99 6.71
C ASP A 64 6.48 5.68 6.54
N PHE A 65 6.96 4.82 5.64
CA PHE A 65 6.45 3.49 5.37
C PHE A 65 7.33 2.37 5.94
N GLY A 66 8.43 2.72 6.61
CA GLY A 66 9.47 1.80 7.06
C GLY A 66 9.04 0.84 8.17
N ASP A 67 8.04 1.23 8.95
CA ASP A 67 7.36 0.39 9.94
C ASP A 67 5.83 0.38 9.73
N PHE A 68 5.32 1.06 8.69
CA PHE A 68 3.88 1.24 8.54
C PHE A 68 3.17 -0.06 8.10
N SER A 69 2.08 -0.36 8.78
CA SER A 69 1.14 -1.40 8.44
C SER A 69 -0.29 -0.99 8.79
N ILE A 70 -1.24 -1.48 8.01
CA ILE A 70 -2.67 -1.21 8.19
C ILE A 70 -3.48 -2.37 7.61
N LEU A 71 -4.46 -2.87 8.38
CA LEU A 71 -5.32 -3.99 7.96
C LEU A 71 -4.56 -5.24 7.47
N GLY A 72 -3.43 -5.57 8.11
CA GLY A 72 -2.60 -6.72 7.71
C GLY A 72 -1.81 -6.52 6.42
N VAL A 73 -1.77 -5.28 5.88
CA VAL A 73 -0.86 -4.88 4.81
C VAL A 73 0.36 -4.25 5.43
N HIS A 74 1.53 -4.81 5.17
CA HIS A 74 2.83 -4.41 5.71
C HIS A 74 3.69 -3.81 4.60
N PHE A 75 4.02 -2.52 4.73
CA PHE A 75 4.90 -1.84 3.79
C PHE A 75 6.37 -1.99 4.20
N GLY A 76 6.64 -1.97 5.51
CA GLY A 76 7.96 -2.10 6.08
C GLY A 76 8.00 -3.06 7.27
N SER A 77 9.16 -3.19 7.91
CA SER A 77 9.35 -4.01 9.11
C SER A 77 10.44 -3.43 9.99
N ASN A 78 10.19 -2.25 10.59
CA ASN A 78 11.18 -1.48 11.35
C ASN A 78 12.49 -1.19 10.59
N THR A 79 12.40 -0.94 9.29
CA THR A 79 13.55 -0.65 8.41
C THR A 79 13.34 0.63 7.63
N ASP A 80 14.38 1.13 6.96
CA ASP A 80 14.19 2.10 5.89
C ASP A 80 13.31 1.48 4.79
N TYR A 81 12.27 2.19 4.34
CA TYR A 81 11.32 1.67 3.36
C TYR A 81 11.99 1.44 1.99
N LEU A 82 12.95 2.29 1.59
CA LEU A 82 13.63 2.15 0.30
C LEU A 82 14.53 0.90 0.28
N GLU A 83 15.23 0.61 1.37
CA GLU A 83 15.97 -0.65 1.52
C GLU A 83 15.01 -1.85 1.56
N LYS A 84 13.81 -1.67 2.13
CA LYS A 84 12.78 -2.71 2.11
C LYS A 84 12.30 -3.01 0.69
N LEU A 85 12.08 -2.00 -0.15
CA LEU A 85 11.74 -2.19 -1.57
C LEU A 85 12.81 -3.01 -2.30
N ILE A 86 14.09 -2.77 -2.03
CA ILE A 86 15.17 -3.58 -2.60
C ILE A 86 15.07 -5.02 -2.11
N SER A 87 14.91 -5.23 -0.80
CA SER A 87 14.76 -6.58 -0.24
C SER A 87 13.58 -7.33 -0.86
N TYR A 88 12.45 -6.65 -1.08
CA TYR A 88 11.31 -7.27 -1.73
C TYR A 88 11.62 -7.72 -3.14
N GLN A 89 12.39 -6.95 -3.91
CA GLN A 89 12.76 -7.34 -5.26
C GLN A 89 13.78 -8.49 -5.29
N GLU A 90 14.66 -8.58 -4.28
CA GLU A 90 15.64 -9.67 -4.15
C GLU A 90 15.03 -10.98 -3.63
N ASP A 91 14.00 -10.90 -2.77
CA ASP A 91 13.35 -12.05 -2.14
C ASP A 91 12.33 -12.77 -3.05
N LEU A 92 12.00 -12.20 -4.21
CA LEU A 92 11.10 -12.83 -5.17
C LEU A 92 11.73 -14.11 -5.73
N SER A 93 10.95 -15.19 -5.77
CA SER A 93 11.42 -16.45 -6.34
C SER A 93 11.77 -16.28 -7.83
N ASN A 94 12.62 -17.13 -8.39
CA ASN A 94 12.95 -17.06 -9.83
C ASN A 94 11.71 -17.14 -10.74
N GLU A 95 10.64 -17.83 -10.33
CA GLU A 95 9.38 -17.88 -11.07
C GLU A 95 8.61 -16.56 -10.98
N ASP A 96 8.61 -15.95 -9.79
CA ASP A 96 8.04 -14.63 -9.57
C ASP A 96 8.83 -13.55 -10.33
N VAL A 97 10.16 -13.57 -10.30
CA VAL A 97 11.05 -12.63 -11.04
C VAL A 97 10.85 -12.73 -12.55
N ASN A 98 10.68 -13.94 -13.11
CA ASN A 98 10.37 -14.10 -14.53
C ASN A 98 9.00 -13.49 -14.90
N SER A 99 8.09 -13.40 -13.92
CA SER A 99 6.75 -12.82 -14.09
C SER A 99 6.75 -11.32 -13.79
N LEU A 100 7.55 -10.88 -12.81
CA LEU A 100 7.85 -9.52 -12.40
C LEU A 100 8.93 -8.95 -13.31
N SER A 101 8.53 -8.57 -14.52
CA SER A 101 9.38 -7.80 -15.42
C SER A 101 9.83 -6.48 -14.76
N ASN A 102 10.78 -5.75 -15.38
CA ASN A 102 11.19 -4.39 -14.99
C ASN A 102 10.04 -3.34 -14.97
N GLN A 103 8.79 -3.78 -15.15
CA GLN A 103 7.58 -2.99 -15.04
C GLN A 103 6.99 -3.00 -13.62
N PHE A 104 7.24 -4.03 -12.80
CA PHE A 104 6.53 -4.20 -11.54
C PHE A 104 7.46 -4.10 -10.34
N LEU A 105 7.04 -3.30 -9.35
CA LEU A 105 7.71 -3.12 -8.07
C LEU A 105 6.85 -3.71 -6.97
N CYS A 106 7.37 -4.64 -6.16
CA CYS A 106 6.71 -5.04 -4.92
C CYS A 106 6.80 -3.90 -3.89
N ILE A 107 5.64 -3.48 -3.35
CA ILE A 107 5.53 -2.30 -2.48
C ILE A 107 5.04 -2.62 -1.08
N ALA A 108 4.35 -3.75 -0.90
CA ALA A 108 3.85 -4.21 0.39
C ALA A 108 3.50 -5.70 0.33
N MET A 109 3.52 -6.35 1.49
CA MET A 109 3.09 -7.72 1.66
C MET A 109 1.95 -7.78 2.67
N GLY A 110 0.97 -8.66 2.44
CA GLY A 110 -0.03 -9.02 3.43
C GLY A 110 -0.18 -10.53 3.51
N ASP A 111 -0.98 -10.98 4.47
CA ASP A 111 -1.16 -12.42 4.76
C ASP A 111 -1.68 -13.21 3.54
N TYR A 112 -2.53 -12.58 2.74
CA TYR A 112 -3.18 -13.21 1.58
C TYR A 112 -2.70 -12.68 0.23
N PHE A 113 -2.18 -11.44 0.22
CA PHE A 113 -1.90 -10.71 -1.01
C PHE A 113 -0.52 -10.06 -0.97
N THR A 114 0.21 -10.13 -2.08
CA THR A 114 1.36 -9.28 -2.35
C THR A 114 0.91 -8.12 -3.21
N PHE A 115 1.28 -6.90 -2.82
CA PHE A 115 0.95 -5.67 -3.54
C PHE A 115 2.12 -5.27 -4.42
N ILE A 116 1.81 -5.05 -5.70
CA ILE A 116 2.78 -4.63 -6.70
C ILE A 116 2.28 -3.39 -7.42
N MET A 117 3.20 -2.51 -7.79
CA MET A 117 2.94 -1.32 -8.58
C MET A 117 3.51 -1.52 -9.98
N ASP A 118 2.69 -1.24 -11.00
CA ASP A 118 3.20 -1.03 -12.35
C ASP A 118 3.88 0.34 -12.41
N VAL A 119 5.21 0.37 -12.50
CA VAL A 119 5.98 1.62 -12.47
C VAL A 119 5.77 2.50 -13.71
N ASN A 120 5.20 1.96 -14.79
CA ASN A 120 4.95 2.74 -16.01
C ASN A 120 3.69 3.60 -15.91
N CYS A 121 2.70 3.19 -15.11
CA CYS A 121 1.43 3.90 -14.98
C CYS A 121 1.03 4.25 -13.54
N GLY A 122 1.66 3.64 -12.53
CA GLY A 122 1.33 3.83 -11.12
C GLY A 122 0.21 2.93 -10.58
N ASN A 123 -0.44 2.15 -11.44
CA ASN A 123 -1.51 1.24 -11.03
C ASN A 123 -1.01 0.20 -10.04
N ILE A 124 -1.83 -0.08 -9.03
CA ILE A 124 -1.55 -1.06 -8.00
C ILE A 124 -2.35 -2.32 -8.29
N TYR A 125 -1.66 -3.46 -8.23
CA TYR A 125 -2.23 -4.78 -8.39
C TYR A 125 -1.93 -5.65 -7.18
N VAL A 126 -2.75 -6.67 -6.99
CA VAL A 126 -2.49 -7.75 -6.04
C VAL A 126 -2.42 -9.10 -6.74
N TYR A 127 -1.62 -9.99 -6.18
CA TYR A 127 -1.63 -11.42 -6.47
C TYR A 127 -1.40 -12.19 -5.17
N GLY A 128 -1.64 -13.49 -5.17
CA GLY A 128 -1.55 -14.32 -3.97
C GLY A 128 -1.75 -15.80 -4.27
N SER A 129 -1.90 -16.62 -3.24
CA SER A 129 -2.07 -18.07 -3.35
C SER A 129 -3.26 -18.48 -4.22
N GLU A 130 -4.38 -17.76 -4.13
CA GLU A 130 -5.59 -18.01 -4.92
C GLU A 130 -5.64 -17.20 -6.24
N THR A 131 -4.79 -16.18 -6.37
CA THR A 131 -4.74 -15.28 -7.53
C THR A 131 -3.34 -15.28 -8.12
N PRO A 132 -3.05 -16.15 -9.11
CA PRO A 132 -1.71 -16.21 -9.70
C PRO A 132 -1.36 -14.89 -10.39
N PHE A 133 -0.06 -14.59 -10.50
CA PHE A 133 0.44 -13.30 -11.02
C PHE A 133 -0.14 -12.90 -12.39
N ASN A 134 -0.34 -13.86 -13.29
CA ASN A 134 -0.92 -13.62 -14.62
C ASN A 134 -2.41 -13.23 -14.58
N LYS A 135 -3.07 -13.42 -13.43
CA LYS A 135 -4.45 -13.01 -13.13
C LYS A 135 -4.52 -11.94 -12.03
N LYS A 136 -3.40 -11.24 -11.78
CA LYS A 136 -3.35 -10.15 -10.80
C LYS A 136 -4.52 -9.18 -10.97
N ILE A 137 -5.06 -8.71 -9.86
CA ILE A 137 -6.26 -7.88 -9.82
C ILE A 137 -5.82 -6.44 -9.55
N LYS A 138 -6.28 -5.49 -10.36
CA LYS A 138 -6.03 -4.05 -10.12
C LYS A 138 -6.85 -3.61 -8.92
N VAL A 139 -6.22 -3.03 -7.90
CA VAL A 139 -6.88 -2.60 -6.67
C VAL A 139 -6.85 -1.10 -6.45
N ALA A 140 -5.97 -0.37 -7.15
CA ALA A 140 -5.95 1.09 -7.14
C ALA A 140 -5.28 1.66 -8.40
N GLU A 141 -5.64 2.89 -8.76
CA GLU A 141 -5.03 3.62 -9.89
C GLU A 141 -3.68 4.27 -9.53
N SER A 142 -3.39 4.43 -8.24
CA SER A 142 -2.15 5.04 -7.76
C SER A 142 -1.81 4.58 -6.34
N PHE A 143 -0.59 4.87 -5.89
CA PHE A 143 -0.18 4.55 -4.52
C PHE A 143 -0.94 5.39 -3.50
N THR A 144 -1.11 6.69 -3.74
CA THR A 144 -1.97 7.53 -2.89
C THR A 144 -3.37 6.96 -2.80
N ASN A 145 -3.96 6.50 -3.91
CA ASN A 145 -5.32 5.98 -3.92
C ASN A 145 -5.43 4.63 -3.16
N LEU A 146 -4.39 3.80 -3.17
CA LEU A 146 -4.27 2.63 -2.31
C LEU A 146 -4.28 3.02 -0.82
N ILE A 147 -3.45 3.97 -0.40
CA ILE A 147 -3.37 4.39 1.00
C ILE A 147 -4.69 5.01 1.46
N GLN A 148 -5.33 5.80 0.59
CA GLN A 148 -6.66 6.35 0.84
C GLN A 148 -7.71 5.25 1.06
N ALA A 149 -7.73 4.23 0.20
CA ALA A 149 -8.63 3.09 0.34
C ALA A 149 -8.39 2.28 1.62
N LEU A 150 -7.13 1.98 1.95
CA LEU A 150 -6.77 1.25 3.17
C LEU A 150 -7.14 2.03 4.44
N GLY A 151 -6.85 3.33 4.49
CA GLY A 151 -7.22 4.18 5.63
C GLY A 151 -8.74 4.34 5.78
N THR A 152 -9.46 4.46 4.66
CA THR A 152 -10.94 4.51 4.65
C THR A 152 -11.53 3.18 5.11
N ALA A 153 -11.00 2.06 4.63
CA ALA A 153 -11.39 0.72 5.08
C ALA A 153 -11.18 0.54 6.58
N TYR A 154 -10.04 1.00 7.11
CA TYR A 154 -9.73 0.93 8.54
C TYR A 154 -10.75 1.73 9.36
N PHE A 155 -11.04 2.96 8.95
CA PHE A 155 -12.04 3.80 9.60
C PHE A 155 -13.41 3.12 9.63
N HIS A 156 -13.90 2.61 8.50
CA HIS A 156 -15.20 1.94 8.47
C HIS A 156 -15.21 0.63 9.28
N ARG A 157 -14.11 -0.12 9.30
CA ARG A 157 -13.96 -1.30 10.15
C ARG A 157 -14.00 -0.94 11.64
N SER A 158 -13.31 0.11 12.07
CA SER A 158 -13.33 0.55 13.49
C SER A 158 -14.70 1.05 13.93
N GLN A 159 -15.49 1.59 13.00
CA GLN A 159 -16.86 2.04 13.25
C GLN A 159 -17.95 0.97 13.02
N ASN A 160 -17.58 -0.27 12.62
CA ASN A 160 -18.52 -1.32 12.22
C ASN A 160 -19.48 -0.91 11.08
N THR A 161 -18.97 -0.15 10.10
CA THR A 161 -19.69 0.35 8.92
C THR A 161 -19.08 -0.14 7.61
N GLN A 162 -18.56 -1.38 7.58
CA GLN A 162 -17.88 -1.96 6.42
C GLN A 162 -18.74 -1.96 5.15
N SER A 163 -20.06 -2.07 5.26
CA SER A 163 -20.96 -1.97 4.09
C SER A 163 -20.87 -0.62 3.38
N GLU A 164 -20.70 0.47 4.12
CA GLU A 164 -20.54 1.81 3.54
C GLU A 164 -19.22 1.94 2.79
N PHE A 165 -18.14 1.35 3.32
CA PHE A 165 -16.87 1.26 2.60
C PHE A 165 -17.02 0.47 1.28
N LEU A 166 -17.73 -0.66 1.30
CA LEU A 166 -17.94 -1.44 0.08
C LEU A 166 -18.75 -0.67 -0.96
N ASP A 167 -19.72 0.15 -0.56
CA ASP A 167 -20.44 1.05 -1.46
C ASP A 167 -19.48 2.08 -2.10
N ILE A 168 -18.50 2.61 -1.35
CA ILE A 168 -17.46 3.49 -1.91
C ILE A 168 -16.61 2.72 -2.94
N VAL A 169 -16.19 1.50 -2.61
CA VAL A 169 -15.36 0.66 -3.48
C VAL A 169 -16.07 0.36 -4.80
N ILE A 170 -17.33 -0.07 -4.75
CA ILE A 170 -18.14 -0.38 -5.94
C ILE A 170 -18.24 0.79 -6.91
N ASN A 171 -18.23 2.02 -6.39
CA ASN A 171 -18.34 3.24 -7.20
C ASN A 171 -16.99 3.79 -7.68
N SER A 172 -15.87 3.37 -7.07
CA SER A 172 -14.56 4.02 -7.26
C SER A 172 -13.50 3.12 -7.89
N PHE A 173 -13.68 1.79 -7.84
CA PHE A 173 -12.70 0.81 -8.31
C PHE A 173 -13.32 -0.21 -9.26
N ASP A 174 -12.47 -0.93 -9.99
CA ASP A 174 -12.88 -1.99 -10.90
C ASP A 174 -13.62 -3.10 -10.14
N SER A 175 -14.65 -3.68 -10.78
CA SER A 175 -15.50 -4.72 -10.17
C SER A 175 -14.71 -5.93 -9.65
N ASP A 176 -13.61 -6.26 -10.31
CA ASP A 176 -12.78 -7.41 -9.97
C ASP A 176 -12.03 -7.21 -8.64
N SER A 177 -11.85 -5.96 -8.21
CA SER A 177 -11.22 -5.62 -6.94
C SER A 177 -12.12 -5.79 -5.72
N ILE A 178 -13.44 -5.90 -5.90
CA ILE A 178 -14.41 -5.89 -4.80
C ILE A 178 -14.18 -7.06 -3.84
N GLU A 179 -13.89 -8.26 -4.34
CA GLU A 179 -13.63 -9.42 -3.47
C GLU A 179 -12.32 -9.27 -2.69
N VAL A 180 -11.31 -8.61 -3.26
CA VAL A 180 -10.07 -8.27 -2.53
C VAL A 180 -10.36 -7.29 -1.40
N TRP A 181 -11.11 -6.22 -1.68
CA TRP A 181 -11.47 -5.23 -0.67
C TRP A 181 -12.37 -5.79 0.43
N LYS A 182 -13.27 -6.73 0.10
CA LYS A 182 -14.04 -7.50 1.09
C LYS A 182 -13.12 -8.30 2.01
N GLU A 183 -12.07 -8.94 1.49
CA GLU A 183 -11.11 -9.66 2.32
C GLU A 183 -10.35 -8.73 3.27
N ILE A 184 -9.85 -7.60 2.75
CA ILE A 184 -9.05 -6.63 3.51
C ILE A 184 -9.85 -5.99 4.67
N VAL A 185 -11.14 -5.73 4.47
CA VAL A 185 -11.98 -5.02 5.45
C VAL A 185 -12.68 -5.92 6.48
N LYS A 186 -12.56 -7.25 6.35
CA LYS A 186 -13.10 -8.22 7.34
C LYS A 186 -12.57 -7.95 8.75
#